data_AF-A0A2M7J7A9-F1
#
_entry.id   AF-A0A2M7J7A9-F1
#
_cell.length_a   1.000
_cell.length_b   1.000
_cell.length_c   1.000
_cell.angle_alpha   90.00
_cell.angle_beta   90.00
_cell.angle_gamma   90.00
#
_symmetry.space_group_name_H-M   'P 1'
#
loop_
_entity.id
_entity.type
_entity.pdbx_description
1 polymer ?
#
loop_
_entity_poly.entity_id
_entity_poly.type
_entity_poly.pdbx_seq_one_letter_code
_entity_poly.pdbx_strand_id
1 'polypeptide(L)'
;MKESKKVFSKKISVDYAPAMKDSIGAEGLSSADLRKIAPTVRAAVKKLNARRKSGEVGFAELPGDLKNASAIIRYADKLKGKCGCFVVLGIGGSALGPRALIDAL
;
A
#
# COMPACT_ATOMS: atom_id res chain seq x y z
N MET A 1 -16.05 -11.05 -27.18
CA MET A 1 -14.76 -11.48 -26.61
C MET A 1 -14.69 -10.98 -25.17
N LYS A 2 -14.66 -11.88 -24.17
CA LYS A 2 -14.53 -11.51 -22.76
C LYS A 2 -13.04 -11.25 -22.49
N GLU A 3 -12.66 -10.00 -22.22
CA GLU A 3 -11.33 -9.70 -21.72
C GLU A 3 -11.10 -10.46 -20.41
N SER A 4 -10.12 -11.37 -20.43
CA SER A 4 -9.66 -12.04 -19.22
C SER A 4 -8.87 -11.03 -18.40
N LYS A 5 -9.48 -10.55 -17.30
CA LYS A 5 -8.80 -9.72 -16.29
C LYS A 5 -7.57 -10.49 -15.80
N LYS A 6 -6.38 -10.03 -16.18
CA LYS A 6 -5.11 -10.57 -15.71
C LYS A 6 -4.99 -10.27 -14.21
N VAL A 7 -5.20 -11.28 -13.37
CA VAL A 7 -5.03 -11.15 -11.93
C VAL A 7 -3.53 -11.18 -11.63
N PHE A 8 -2.97 -10.04 -11.26
CA PHE A 8 -1.61 -9.98 -10.72
C PHE A 8 -1.61 -10.63 -9.32
N SER A 9 -1.13 -11.87 -9.24
CA SER A 9 -0.92 -12.56 -7.96
C SER A 9 0.58 -12.69 -7.70
N LYS A 10 1.26 -11.57 -7.47
CA LYS A 10 2.51 -11.59 -6.69
C LYS A 10 2.12 -11.39 -5.24
N LYS A 11 2.25 -12.44 -4.43
CA LYS A 11 2.02 -12.36 -2.98
C LYS A 11 3.22 -11.68 -2.34
N ILE A 12 2.97 -10.67 -1.52
CA ILE A 12 3.98 -10.12 -0.61
C ILE A 12 3.99 -11.02 0.63
N SER A 13 5.16 -11.55 0.98
CA SER A 13 5.40 -12.30 2.21
C SER A 13 6.20 -11.45 3.18
N VAL A 14 5.87 -11.54 4.46
CA VAL A 14 6.65 -10.92 5.54
C VAL A 14 7.35 -12.02 6.30
N ASP A 15 8.68 -12.03 6.26
CA ASP A 15 9.50 -12.87 7.12
C ASP A 15 9.97 -12.03 8.32
N TYR A 16 9.53 -12.41 9.52
CA TYR A 16 9.90 -11.77 10.77
C TYR A 16 10.84 -12.64 11.62
N ALA A 17 11.25 -13.83 11.12
CA ALA A 17 12.17 -14.71 11.82
C ALA A 17 13.49 -14.01 12.23
N PRO A 18 14.07 -13.09 11.42
CA PRO A 18 15.28 -12.37 11.82
C PRO A 18 15.10 -11.48 13.05
N ALA A 19 13.87 -11.15 13.48
CA ALA A 19 13.60 -10.37 14.70
C ALA A 19 13.39 -11.24 15.95
N MET A 20 13.32 -12.57 15.79
CA MET A 20 12.97 -13.51 16.86
C MET A 20 14.20 -13.94 17.67
N LYS A 21 13.94 -14.32 18.93
CA LYS A 21 14.96 -14.85 19.86
C LYS A 21 15.74 -16.03 19.29
N ASP A 22 15.08 -16.89 18.52
CA ASP A 22 15.70 -18.06 17.90
C ASP A 22 16.76 -17.69 16.84
N SER A 23 16.70 -16.47 16.29
CA SER A 23 17.66 -15.98 15.28
C SER A 23 18.70 -15.03 15.87
N ILE A 24 18.30 -14.10 16.75
CA ILE A 24 19.18 -13.05 17.31
C ILE A 24 19.87 -13.51 18.61
N GLY A 25 19.29 -14.46 19.35
CA GLY A 25 19.69 -14.77 20.71
C GLY A 25 18.94 -13.91 21.74
N ALA A 26 19.56 -13.63 22.88
CA ALA A 26 18.89 -13.08 24.06
C ALA A 26 18.10 -11.77 23.83
N GLU A 27 18.55 -10.92 22.90
CA GLU A 27 17.94 -9.63 22.56
C GLU A 27 16.74 -9.74 21.59
N GLY A 28 16.47 -10.93 21.04
CA GLY A 28 15.37 -11.14 20.10
C GLY A 28 14.01 -11.30 20.76
N LEU A 29 12.94 -11.06 19.99
CA LEU A 29 11.56 -11.18 20.47
C LEU A 29 11.19 -12.64 20.75
N SER A 30 10.57 -12.90 21.89
CA SER A 30 9.99 -14.22 22.18
C SER A 30 8.55 -14.31 21.66
N SER A 31 8.05 -15.54 21.48
CA SER A 31 6.63 -15.74 21.18
C SER A 31 5.72 -15.23 22.32
N ALA A 32 6.22 -15.15 23.56
CA ALA A 32 5.46 -14.61 24.68
C ALA A 32 5.26 -13.10 24.56
N ASP A 33 6.25 -12.37 24.05
CA ASP A 33 6.16 -10.92 23.81
C ASP A 33 5.09 -10.60 22.75
N LEU A 34 5.07 -11.38 21.67
CA LEU A 34 4.04 -11.26 20.63
C LEU A 34 2.64 -11.56 21.19
N ARG A 35 2.50 -12.60 22.03
CA ARG A 35 1.22 -12.92 22.68
C ARG A 35 0.76 -11.81 23.63
N LYS A 36 1.69 -11.18 24.35
CA LYS A 36 1.41 -10.09 25.30
C LYS A 36 0.79 -8.88 24.61
N ILE A 37 1.27 -8.50 23.42
CA ILE A 37 0.75 -7.34 22.67
C ILE A 37 -0.46 -7.66 21.79
N ALA A 38 -0.73 -8.94 21.50
CA ALA A 38 -1.81 -9.36 20.62
C ALA A 38 -3.20 -8.78 20.97
N PRO A 39 -3.63 -8.66 22.24
CA PRO A 39 -4.90 -8.01 22.59
C PRO A 39 -4.97 -6.55 22.13
N THR A 40 -3.90 -5.78 22.34
CA THR A 40 -3.80 -4.37 21.94
C THR A 40 -3.85 -4.22 20.43
N VAL A 41 -3.13 -5.07 19.69
CA VAL A 41 -3.16 -5.09 18.22
C VAL A 41 -4.55 -5.42 17.71
N ARG A 42 -5.24 -6.43 18.28
CA ARG A 42 -6.61 -6.77 17.89
C ARG A 42 -7.58 -5.59 18.08
N ALA A 43 -7.46 -4.86 19.19
CA ALA A 43 -8.26 -3.67 19.44
C ALA A 43 -7.96 -2.55 18.41
N ALA A 44 -6.69 -2.30 18.11
CA ALA A 44 -6.28 -1.31 17.11
C ALA A 44 -6.80 -1.65 15.70
N VAL A 45 -6.70 -2.92 15.29
CA VAL A 45 -7.23 -3.43 14.02
C VAL A 45 -8.75 -3.24 13.95
N LYS A 46 -9.48 -3.57 15.03
CA LYS A 46 -10.93 -3.36 15.10
C LYS A 46 -11.28 -1.87 14.92
N LYS A 47 -10.56 -0.98 15.60
CA LYS A 47 -10.76 0.48 15.48
C LYS A 47 -10.47 0.98 14.07
N LEU A 48 -9.36 0.57 13.46
CA LEU A 48 -9.00 0.98 12.10
C LEU A 48 -10.05 0.50 11.08
N ASN A 49 -10.52 -0.73 11.21
CA ASN A 49 -11.57 -1.28 10.36
C ASN A 49 -12.89 -0.52 10.50
N ALA A 50 -13.25 -0.08 11.71
CA ALA A 50 -14.44 0.76 11.92
C ALA A 50 -14.30 2.11 11.20
N ARG A 51 -13.15 2.79 11.35
CA ARG A 51 -12.86 4.08 10.70
C ARG A 51 -12.81 3.97 9.17
N ARG A 52 -12.32 2.83 8.66
CA ARG A 52 -12.36 2.50 7.24
C ARG A 52 -13.81 2.38 6.76
N LYS A 53 -14.64 1.60 7.46
CA LYS A 53 -16.06 1.39 7.10
C LYS A 53 -16.90 2.66 7.20
N SER A 54 -16.55 3.59 8.10
CA SER A 54 -17.22 4.89 8.21
C SER A 54 -16.78 5.90 7.14
N GLY A 55 -15.78 5.58 6.32
CA GLY A 55 -15.24 6.48 5.29
C GLY A 55 -14.26 7.54 5.83
N GLU A 56 -13.94 7.50 7.14
CA GLU A 56 -12.96 8.43 7.74
C GLU A 56 -11.54 8.21 7.19
N VAL A 57 -11.24 6.98 6.76
CA VAL A 57 -9.94 6.61 6.15
C VAL A 57 -10.11 6.47 4.64
N GLY A 58 -10.00 7.58 3.92
CA GLY A 58 -10.26 7.64 2.47
C GLY A 58 -9.30 6.83 1.59
N PHE A 59 -8.06 6.59 2.02
CA PHE A 59 -7.07 5.91 1.18
C PHE A 59 -7.29 4.38 1.07
N ALA A 60 -8.02 3.77 2.01
CA ALA A 60 -8.14 2.32 2.09
C ALA A 60 -8.95 1.70 0.94
N GLU A 61 -9.86 2.48 0.34
CA GLU A 61 -10.73 2.04 -0.76
C GLU A 61 -10.17 2.42 -2.15
N LEU A 62 -9.08 3.21 -2.22
CA LEU A 62 -8.50 3.66 -3.48
C LEU A 62 -8.16 2.54 -4.48
N PRO A 63 -7.64 1.37 -4.05
CA PRO A 63 -7.39 0.26 -4.99
C PRO A 63 -8.66 -0.23 -5.73
N GLY A 64 -9.84 -0.02 -5.14
CA GLY A 64 -11.12 -0.36 -5.74
C GLY A 64 -11.72 0.73 -6.64
N ASP A 65 -11.18 1.95 -6.64
CA ASP A 65 -11.71 3.09 -7.40
C ASP A 65 -11.26 3.06 -8.86
N LEU A 66 -11.75 2.06 -9.58
CA LEU A 66 -11.42 1.84 -10.98
C LEU A 66 -11.97 2.94 -11.90
N LYS A 67 -13.02 3.65 -11.46
CA LYS A 67 -13.60 4.76 -12.23
C LYS A 67 -12.61 5.92 -12.30
N ASN A 68 -12.05 6.34 -11.17
CA ASN A 68 -11.06 7.41 -11.14
C ASN A 68 -9.75 6.97 -11.80
N ALA A 69 -9.28 5.73 -11.55
CA ALA A 69 -8.12 5.19 -12.24
C ALA A 69 -8.27 5.25 -13.78
N SER A 70 -9.44 4.85 -14.31
CA SER A 70 -9.72 4.91 -15.75
C SER A 70 -9.77 6.34 -16.29
N ALA A 71 -10.26 7.30 -15.48
CA ALA A 71 -10.26 8.71 -15.87
C ALA A 71 -8.85 9.30 -15.96
N ILE A 72 -7.97 8.94 -15.02
CA ILE A 72 -6.56 9.34 -15.02
C ILE A 72 -5.84 8.78 -16.25
N ILE A 73 -6.04 7.50 -16.58
CA ILE A 73 -5.44 6.88 -17.78
C ILE A 73 -5.89 7.61 -19.05
N ARG A 74 -7.20 7.86 -19.22
CA ARG A 74 -7.71 8.60 -20.38
C ARG A 74 -7.13 10.01 -20.49
N TYR A 75 -6.84 10.67 -19.36
CA TYR A 75 -6.19 11.97 -19.37
C TYR A 75 -4.72 11.86 -19.78
N ALA A 76 -3.98 10.89 -19.22
CA ALA A 76 -2.59 10.63 -19.59
C ALA A 76 -2.42 10.30 -21.07
N ASP A 77 -3.32 9.48 -21.65
CA ASP A 77 -3.31 9.15 -23.08
C ASP A 77 -3.47 10.38 -23.98
N LYS A 78 -4.25 11.38 -23.55
CA LYS A 78 -4.41 12.64 -24.29
C LYS A 78 -3.14 13.50 -24.29
N LEU A 79 -2.27 13.33 -23.30
CA LEU A 79 -0.99 14.05 -23.17
C LEU A 79 0.17 13.32 -23.85
N LYS A 80 0.05 12.01 -24.04
CA LYS A 80 1.07 11.18 -24.67
C LYS A 80 1.42 11.72 -26.06
N GLY A 81 2.72 11.92 -26.31
CA GLY A 81 3.23 12.49 -27.57
C GLY A 81 3.06 14.01 -27.72
N LYS A 82 2.40 14.69 -26.77
CA LYS A 82 2.27 16.17 -26.78
C LYS A 82 3.26 16.88 -25.87
N CYS A 83 3.86 16.15 -24.92
CA CYS A 83 4.83 16.69 -23.96
C CYS A 83 6.13 15.88 -24.04
N GLY A 84 7.26 16.55 -24.24
CA GLY A 84 8.59 15.93 -24.15
C GLY A 84 9.04 15.70 -22.69
N CYS A 85 8.51 16.49 -21.76
CA CYS A 85 8.73 16.35 -20.33
C CYS A 85 7.44 16.70 -19.57
N PHE A 86 7.13 15.93 -18.53
CA PHE A 86 6.03 16.19 -17.60
C PHE A 86 6.61 16.47 -16.22
N VAL A 87 6.38 17.67 -15.68
CA VAL A 87 6.95 18.11 -14.40
C VAL A 87 5.87 18.09 -13.32
N VAL A 88 6.12 17.35 -12.24
CA VAL A 88 5.29 17.37 -11.03
C VAL A 88 5.83 18.40 -10.07
N LEU A 89 5.07 19.47 -9.82
CA LEU A 89 5.40 20.48 -8.82
C LEU A 89 4.68 20.12 -7.51
N GLY A 90 5.40 19.49 -6.58
CA GLY A 90 4.86 19.04 -5.30
C GLY A 90 5.93 18.88 -4.23
N ILE A 91 5.48 18.66 -2.98
CA ILE A 91 6.33 18.40 -1.82
C ILE A 91 5.67 17.34 -0.93
N GLY A 92 6.46 16.62 -0.14
CA GLY A 92 5.94 15.60 0.78
C GLY A 92 5.15 14.53 0.03
N GLY A 93 3.93 14.25 0.49
CA GLY A 93 3.08 13.20 -0.10
C GLY A 93 2.76 13.37 -1.59
N SER A 94 2.68 14.61 -2.07
CA SER A 94 2.37 14.90 -3.49
C SER A 94 3.58 14.74 -4.43
N ALA A 95 4.79 14.57 -3.90
CA ALA A 95 6.01 14.34 -4.68
C ALA A 95 6.65 12.96 -4.41
N LEU A 96 6.70 12.52 -3.16
CA LEU A 96 7.37 11.27 -2.77
C LEU A 96 6.66 10.03 -3.34
N GLY A 97 5.32 10.02 -3.35
CA GLY A 97 4.54 8.91 -3.90
C GLY A 97 4.78 8.70 -5.40
N PRO A 98 4.55 9.73 -6.25
CA PRO A 98 4.87 9.65 -7.67
C PRO A 98 6.33 9.29 -7.94
N ARG A 99 7.27 9.88 -7.19
CA ARG A 99 8.71 9.61 -7.34
C ARG A 99 9.05 8.15 -7.04
N ALA A 100 8.56 7.61 -5.92
CA ALA A 100 8.80 6.23 -5.54
C ALA A 100 8.28 5.23 -6.59
N LEU A 101 7.14 5.52 -7.23
CA LEU A 101 6.62 4.68 -8.32
C LEU A 101 7.51 4.71 -9.56
N ILE A 102 7.99 5.89 -9.96
CA ILE A 102 8.85 6.03 -11.15
C ILE A 102 10.24 5.42 -10.92
N ASP A 103 10.81 5.59 -9.72
CA ASP A 103 12.13 5.05 -9.43
C ASP A 103 12.13 3.52 -9.25
N ALA A 104 10.98 2.91 -8.95
CA ALA A 104 10.87 1.48 -8.66
C ALA A 104 10.34 0.61 -9.82
N LEU A 105 9.81 1.20 -10.89
CA LEU A 105 9.17 0.50 -12.03
C LEU A 105 9.82 0.88 -13.36
#